data_AF-A0A0Q3UPZ8-F1
#
_entry.id   AF-A0A0Q3UPZ8-F1
#
_cell.length_a   1.000
_cell.length_b   1.000
_cell.length_c   1.000
_cell.angle_alpha   90.00
_cell.angle_beta   90.00
_cell.angle_gamma   90.00
#
_symmetry.space_group_name_H-M   'P 1'
#
loop_
_entity.id
_entity.type
_entity.pdbx_description
1 polymer ?
#
loop_
_entity_poly.entity_id
_entity_poly.type
_entity_poly.pdbx_seq_one_letter_code
_entity_poly.pdbx_strand_id
1 'polypeptide(L)'
;MLEYRIHTLEGALHNAREQGYEGAKFPWESAATGREVCPEEIYGAQEIHVSGDVLLAFEQYYHTTQDQKLFREDGGWRLVCAVAHLTFAADLARDLMFPVPEQWLRRAKSIKVPFDAGKKYHPEYDGYSPGEPVKQADVVLLGFPLMHPMSPAVRRNDLEVYEPVTEPHGPAMTWSMFAVGWLELKEVQRAQALLNKCFSHITEPFKIWVENSDGSGAVNFLTGMGGFLQAILFGYTGFRITRSSLRFDPALPDDIHELNVTGVSYLGNKLRFSITREAMGIEVTESPWDPPAPPLEAVLAGSGQRLPLHKGAVPPLGLLLQ
;
A
#
# COMPACT_ATOMS: atom_id res chain seq x y z
N MET A 1 -1.09 15.81 -1.16
CA MET A 1 -1.96 14.77 -1.75
C MET A 1 -3.23 14.53 -0.93
N LEU A 2 -3.13 14.22 0.37
CA LEU A 2 -4.33 14.00 1.20
C LEU A 2 -5.24 15.23 1.32
N GLU A 3 -4.66 16.41 1.56
CA GLU A 3 -5.41 17.69 1.59
C GLU A 3 -6.23 17.92 0.32
N TYR A 4 -5.73 17.53 -0.85
CA TYR A 4 -6.51 17.61 -2.10
C TYR A 4 -7.78 16.77 -2.02
N ARG A 5 -7.73 15.55 -1.47
CA ARG A 5 -8.91 14.70 -1.25
C ARG A 5 -9.85 15.29 -0.20
N ILE A 6 -9.32 15.98 0.81
CA ILE A 6 -10.16 16.72 1.78
C ILE A 6 -10.88 17.89 1.09
N HIS A 7 -10.15 18.71 0.34
CA HIS A 7 -10.73 19.86 -0.38
C HIS A 7 -11.76 19.45 -1.43
N THR A 8 -11.63 18.25 -2.00
CA THR A 8 -12.53 17.71 -3.02
C THR A 8 -13.64 16.81 -2.47
N LEU A 9 -13.78 16.72 -1.14
CA LEU A 9 -14.79 15.89 -0.49
C LEU A 9 -16.22 16.22 -0.94
N GLU A 10 -16.56 17.50 -1.16
CA GLU A 10 -17.90 17.89 -1.63
C GLU A 10 -18.24 17.30 -3.01
N GLY A 11 -17.24 17.17 -3.89
CA GLY A 11 -17.39 16.50 -5.17
C GLY A 11 -17.69 15.02 -4.99
N ALA A 12 -16.95 14.33 -4.10
CA ALA A 12 -17.18 12.94 -3.79
C ALA A 12 -18.55 12.66 -3.15
N LEU A 13 -19.02 13.56 -2.27
CA LEU A 13 -20.37 13.50 -1.69
C LEU A 13 -21.46 13.69 -2.77
N HIS A 14 -21.22 14.58 -3.74
CA HIS A 14 -22.12 14.76 -4.87
C HIS A 14 -22.18 13.51 -5.75
N ASN A 15 -21.04 12.91 -6.11
CA ASN A 15 -20.98 11.70 -6.94
C ASN A 15 -21.77 10.53 -6.31
N ALA A 16 -21.65 10.34 -4.99
CA ALA A 16 -22.43 9.32 -4.27
C ALA A 16 -23.94 9.59 -4.39
N ARG A 17 -24.37 10.84 -4.15
CA ARG A 17 -25.79 11.23 -4.25
C ARG A 17 -26.37 11.07 -5.64
N GLU A 18 -25.63 11.39 -6.70
CA GLU A 18 -26.08 11.20 -8.09
C GLU A 18 -26.36 9.72 -8.40
N GLN A 19 -25.68 8.81 -7.71
CA GLN A 19 -25.86 7.36 -7.84
C GLN A 19 -26.80 6.77 -6.77
N GLY A 20 -27.46 7.61 -5.96
CA GLY A 20 -28.39 7.17 -4.92
C GLY A 20 -27.74 6.58 -3.66
N TYR A 21 -26.43 6.79 -3.46
CA TYR A 21 -25.70 6.32 -2.28
C TYR A 21 -25.55 7.43 -1.23
N GLU A 22 -25.39 7.01 0.03
CA GLU A 22 -24.94 7.86 1.12
C GLU A 22 -23.41 7.89 1.21
N GLY A 23 -22.87 8.90 1.89
CA GLY A 23 -21.43 9.03 2.09
C GLY A 23 -20.70 9.66 0.91
N ALA A 24 -19.42 9.34 0.76
CA ALA A 24 -18.54 9.88 -0.27
C ALA A 24 -18.07 8.78 -1.22
N LYS A 25 -18.21 9.04 -2.53
CA LYS A 25 -17.62 8.24 -3.60
C LYS A 25 -16.59 9.11 -4.33
N PHE A 26 -15.31 8.87 -4.08
CA PHE A 26 -14.26 9.55 -4.83
C PHE A 26 -14.33 9.14 -6.31
N PRO A 27 -14.13 10.08 -7.23
CA PRO A 27 -14.24 9.80 -8.65
C PRO A 27 -13.07 8.96 -9.16
N TRP A 28 -13.31 8.21 -10.23
CA TRP A 28 -12.28 7.49 -10.98
C TRP A 28 -11.26 8.47 -11.55
N GLU A 29 -11.73 9.48 -12.29
CA GLU A 29 -10.91 10.60 -12.73
C GLU A 29 -11.30 11.86 -11.95
N SER A 30 -10.31 12.49 -11.33
CA SER A 30 -10.53 13.63 -10.44
C SER A 30 -9.81 14.87 -10.97
N ALA A 31 -10.55 15.97 -11.11
CA ALA A 31 -10.01 17.27 -11.50
C ALA A 31 -10.20 18.31 -10.36
N ALA A 32 -10.44 19.58 -10.70
CA ALA A 32 -10.47 20.68 -9.72
C ALA A 32 -11.58 20.58 -8.66
N THR A 33 -12.73 20.00 -8.99
CA THR A 33 -13.93 20.01 -8.11
C THR A 33 -14.14 18.73 -7.32
N GLY A 34 -13.43 17.64 -7.64
CA GLY A 34 -13.69 16.32 -7.09
C GLY A 34 -14.91 15.60 -7.65
N ARG A 35 -15.61 16.21 -8.63
CA ARG A 35 -16.68 15.52 -9.36
C ARG A 35 -16.09 14.51 -10.34
N GLU A 36 -16.86 13.47 -10.63
CA GLU A 36 -16.49 12.51 -11.67
C GLU A 36 -16.33 13.22 -13.01
N VAL A 37 -15.18 12.99 -13.66
CA VAL A 37 -14.91 13.47 -15.01
C VAL A 37 -14.56 12.32 -15.96
N CYS A 38 -14.49 11.08 -15.47
CA CYS A 38 -14.28 9.92 -16.33
C CYS A 38 -15.45 9.81 -17.32
N PRO A 39 -15.17 9.77 -18.64
CA PRO A 39 -16.22 9.69 -19.65
C PRO A 39 -16.86 8.29 -19.72
N GLU A 40 -16.18 7.27 -19.22
CA GLU A 40 -16.59 5.87 -19.31
C GLU A 40 -17.29 5.39 -18.04
N GLU A 41 -18.56 5.05 -18.17
CA GLU A 41 -19.40 4.61 -17.04
C GLU A 41 -18.87 3.33 -16.39
N ILE A 42 -18.26 2.42 -17.16
CA ILE A 42 -17.70 1.18 -16.63
C ILE A 42 -16.65 1.45 -15.54
N TYR A 43 -15.88 2.55 -15.65
CA TYR A 43 -14.92 2.94 -14.63
C TYR A 43 -15.57 3.86 -13.59
N GLY A 44 -16.15 4.98 -14.04
CA GLY A 44 -16.68 6.01 -13.14
C GLY A 44 -17.87 5.55 -12.29
N ALA A 45 -18.69 4.61 -12.76
CA ALA A 45 -19.80 4.05 -11.99
C ALA A 45 -19.39 2.80 -11.19
N GLN A 46 -18.66 1.86 -11.80
CA GLN A 46 -18.50 0.51 -11.23
C GLN A 46 -17.21 0.31 -10.44
N GLU A 47 -16.11 1.01 -10.76
CA GLU A 47 -14.84 0.88 -10.04
C GLU A 47 -14.84 1.71 -8.74
N ILE A 48 -15.54 1.18 -7.73
CA ILE A 48 -15.75 1.88 -6.44
C ILE A 48 -14.52 1.88 -5.51
N HIS A 49 -13.50 1.07 -5.82
CA HIS A 49 -12.36 0.81 -4.94
C HIS A 49 -11.53 2.07 -4.62
N VAL A 50 -11.55 3.08 -5.50
CA VAL A 50 -10.83 4.36 -5.32
C VAL A 50 -11.12 5.00 -3.95
N SER A 51 -12.36 4.87 -3.47
CA SER A 51 -12.72 5.42 -2.15
C SER A 51 -12.00 4.66 -1.01
N GLY A 52 -11.87 3.34 -1.14
CA GLY A 52 -11.09 2.51 -0.23
C GLY A 52 -9.60 2.84 -0.30
N ASP A 53 -9.04 3.04 -1.49
CA ASP A 53 -7.62 3.37 -1.68
C ASP A 53 -7.25 4.73 -1.09
N VAL A 54 -8.15 5.72 -1.24
CA VAL A 54 -7.99 7.01 -0.57
C VAL A 54 -7.89 6.79 0.93
N LEU A 55 -8.75 5.96 1.52
CA LEU A 55 -8.68 5.69 2.96
C LEU A 55 -7.47 4.87 3.38
N LEU A 56 -6.98 3.94 2.55
CA LEU A 56 -5.71 3.27 2.80
C LEU A 56 -4.55 4.27 2.89
N ALA A 57 -4.54 5.30 2.03
CA ALA A 57 -3.53 6.36 2.09
C ALA A 57 -3.64 7.21 3.36
N PHE A 58 -4.86 7.55 3.81
CA PHE A 58 -5.06 8.24 5.10
C PHE A 58 -4.64 7.38 6.29
N GLU A 59 -4.93 6.08 6.27
CA GLU A 59 -4.54 5.12 7.30
C GLU A 59 -3.01 5.01 7.41
N GLN A 60 -2.33 4.77 6.29
CA GLN A 60 -0.87 4.72 6.25
C GLN A 60 -0.23 6.04 6.70
N TYR A 61 -0.81 7.19 6.32
CA TYR A 61 -0.35 8.48 6.78
C TYR A 61 -0.52 8.63 8.30
N TYR A 62 -1.69 8.31 8.85
CA TYR A 62 -1.92 8.37 10.30
C TYR A 62 -0.96 7.47 11.08
N HIS A 63 -0.76 6.24 10.61
CA HIS A 63 0.15 5.27 11.23
C HIS A 63 1.62 5.71 11.19
N THR A 64 2.01 6.55 10.23
CA THR A 64 3.39 7.04 10.10
C THR A 64 3.63 8.39 10.76
N THR A 65 2.61 9.25 10.91
CA THR A 65 2.78 10.63 11.39
C THR A 65 2.10 10.90 12.73
N GLN A 66 1.00 10.20 13.02
CA GLN A 66 0.06 10.54 14.09
C GLN A 66 -0.39 12.01 14.09
N ASP A 67 -0.49 12.62 12.91
CA ASP A 67 -0.89 14.03 12.75
C ASP A 67 -2.35 14.25 13.18
N GLN A 68 -2.55 14.58 14.46
CA GLN A 68 -3.88 14.82 15.00
C GLN A 68 -4.53 16.08 14.42
N LYS A 69 -3.75 17.07 13.99
CA LYS A 69 -4.29 18.32 13.43
C LYS A 69 -5.03 18.02 12.12
N LEU A 70 -4.41 17.25 11.23
CA LEU A 70 -5.03 16.86 9.96
C LEU A 70 -6.41 16.20 10.19
N PHE A 71 -6.48 15.28 11.15
CA PHE A 71 -7.71 14.54 11.41
C PHE A 71 -8.74 15.33 12.21
N ARG A 72 -8.34 16.08 13.24
CA ARG A 72 -9.30 16.83 14.09
C ARG A 72 -9.78 18.13 13.47
N GLU A 73 -8.90 18.85 12.78
CA GLU A 73 -9.13 20.25 12.39
C GLU A 73 -9.23 20.42 10.88
N ASP A 74 -8.36 19.78 10.10
CA ASP A 74 -8.27 20.04 8.66
C ASP A 74 -9.25 19.21 7.81
N GLY A 75 -10.16 18.48 8.45
CA GLY A 75 -11.23 17.73 7.77
C GLY A 75 -10.93 16.25 7.49
N GLY A 76 -9.78 15.73 7.94
CA GLY A 76 -9.43 14.31 7.79
C GLY A 76 -10.46 13.38 8.45
N TRP A 77 -10.91 13.68 9.66
CA TRP A 77 -11.96 12.90 10.35
C TRP A 77 -13.28 12.88 9.57
N ARG A 78 -13.67 14.04 9.01
CA ARG A 78 -14.89 14.17 8.20
C ARG A 78 -14.82 13.27 6.97
N LEU A 79 -13.68 13.26 6.28
CA LEU A 79 -13.46 12.40 5.11
C LEU A 79 -13.51 10.91 5.48
N VAL A 80 -12.82 10.51 6.56
CA VAL A 80 -12.82 9.12 7.06
C VAL A 80 -14.23 8.64 7.38
N CYS A 81 -15.04 9.48 8.02
CA CYS A 81 -16.45 9.15 8.31
C CYS A 81 -17.30 9.05 7.05
N ALA A 82 -17.07 9.92 6.05
CA ALA A 82 -17.89 9.98 4.85
C ALA A 82 -17.71 8.77 3.94
N VAL A 83 -16.49 8.24 3.81
CA VAL A 83 -16.22 7.01 3.04
C VAL A 83 -16.52 5.76 3.89
N ALA A 84 -16.31 5.84 5.20
CA ALA A 84 -16.59 4.79 6.18
C ALA A 84 -15.75 3.51 6.04
N HIS A 85 -14.40 3.59 5.99
CA HIS A 85 -13.54 2.42 6.23
C HIS A 85 -13.67 2.00 7.70
N LEU A 86 -14.55 1.03 7.93
CA LEU A 86 -15.17 0.80 9.22
C LEU A 86 -14.18 0.45 10.34
N THR A 87 -13.10 -0.27 10.03
CA THR A 87 -12.06 -0.64 11.00
C THR A 87 -11.18 0.54 11.33
N PHE A 88 -10.56 1.18 10.32
CA PHE A 88 -9.71 2.36 10.52
C PHE A 88 -10.48 3.51 11.17
N ALA A 89 -11.71 3.79 10.73
CA ALA A 89 -12.54 4.84 11.31
C ALA A 89 -12.80 4.59 12.80
N ALA A 90 -13.04 3.33 13.19
CA ALA A 90 -13.22 2.96 14.59
C ALA A 90 -11.92 3.06 15.41
N ASP A 91 -10.77 2.70 14.83
CA ASP A 91 -9.47 2.83 15.48
C ASP A 91 -9.08 4.29 15.68
N LEU A 92 -9.21 5.10 14.62
CA LEU A 92 -8.97 6.54 14.66
C LEU A 92 -9.91 7.24 15.64
N ALA A 93 -11.19 6.87 15.67
CA ALA A 93 -12.13 7.40 16.65
C ALA A 93 -11.67 7.14 18.09
N ARG A 94 -11.18 5.92 18.39
CA ARG A 94 -10.64 5.59 19.72
C ARG A 94 -9.43 6.45 20.06
N ASP A 95 -8.49 6.60 19.12
CA ASP A 95 -7.28 7.40 19.34
C ASP A 95 -7.60 8.90 19.50
N LEU A 96 -8.62 9.38 18.80
CA LEU A 96 -9.08 10.76 18.90
C LEU A 96 -10.08 10.99 20.04
N MET A 97 -10.44 9.97 20.80
CA MET A 97 -11.47 9.98 21.86
C MET A 97 -12.86 10.40 21.36
N PHE A 98 -13.20 10.04 20.12
CA PHE A 98 -14.54 10.17 19.55
C PHE A 98 -15.38 8.90 19.79
N PRO A 99 -16.71 9.02 19.85
CA PRO A 99 -17.59 7.85 19.94
C PRO A 99 -17.40 6.92 18.74
N VAL A 100 -17.36 5.61 18.99
CA VAL A 100 -17.32 4.58 17.95
C VAL A 100 -18.73 4.04 17.73
N PRO A 101 -19.35 4.26 16.55
CA PRO A 101 -20.63 3.63 16.23
C PRO A 101 -20.49 2.10 16.17
N GLU A 102 -21.24 1.37 17.01
CA GLU A 102 -21.18 -0.10 17.03
C GLU A 102 -21.46 -0.75 15.67
N GLN A 103 -22.31 -0.09 14.87
CA GLN A 103 -22.65 -0.52 13.52
C GLN A 103 -21.44 -0.64 12.60
N TRP A 104 -20.39 0.17 12.80
CA TRP A 104 -19.17 0.08 12.01
C TRP A 104 -18.48 -1.25 12.22
N LEU A 105 -18.21 -1.60 13.48
CA LEU A 105 -17.56 -2.86 13.83
C LEU A 105 -18.40 -4.08 13.44
N ARG A 106 -19.74 -4.00 13.57
CA ARG A 106 -20.63 -5.08 13.13
C ARG A 106 -20.59 -5.29 11.61
N ARG A 107 -20.66 -4.21 10.83
CA ARG A 107 -20.60 -4.28 9.36
C ARG A 107 -19.22 -4.73 8.87
N ALA A 108 -18.14 -4.24 9.46
CA ALA A 108 -16.77 -4.63 9.10
C ALA A 108 -16.58 -6.15 9.18
N LYS A 109 -17.09 -6.78 10.24
CA LYS A 109 -17.03 -8.23 10.45
C LYS A 109 -17.89 -9.04 9.47
N SER A 110 -18.81 -8.40 8.76
CA SER A 110 -19.74 -9.03 7.84
C SER A 110 -19.35 -8.85 6.37
N ILE A 111 -18.28 -8.11 6.09
CA ILE A 111 -17.77 -7.96 4.72
C ILE A 111 -17.19 -9.29 4.28
N LYS A 112 -17.71 -9.81 3.17
CA LYS A 112 -17.21 -11.03 2.55
C LYS A 112 -16.03 -10.70 1.66
N VAL A 113 -14.93 -11.41 1.85
CA VAL A 113 -13.87 -11.57 0.85
C VAL A 113 -14.02 -12.98 0.27
N PRO A 114 -14.20 -13.17 -1.04
CA PRO A 114 -14.34 -14.50 -1.62
C PRO A 114 -13.16 -15.39 -1.24
N PHE A 115 -13.42 -16.59 -0.76
CA PHE A 115 -12.39 -17.54 -0.35
C PHE A 115 -12.83 -18.97 -0.60
N ASP A 116 -12.01 -19.73 -1.33
CA ASP A 116 -12.20 -21.17 -1.53
C ASP A 116 -11.38 -21.93 -0.47
N ALA A 117 -12.07 -22.51 0.51
CA ALA A 117 -11.39 -23.24 1.60
C ALA A 117 -10.71 -24.55 1.15
N GLY A 118 -11.18 -25.15 0.05
CA GLY A 118 -10.62 -26.40 -0.48
C GLY A 118 -9.31 -26.16 -1.23
N LYS A 119 -9.31 -25.15 -2.10
CA LYS A 119 -8.13 -24.75 -2.89
C LYS A 119 -7.23 -23.74 -2.16
N LYS A 120 -7.71 -23.15 -1.07
CA LYS A 120 -6.99 -22.17 -0.22
C LYS A 120 -6.48 -20.96 -1.01
N TYR A 121 -7.34 -20.33 -1.78
CA TYR A 121 -7.06 -19.09 -2.53
C TYR A 121 -8.32 -18.21 -2.54
N HIS A 122 -8.17 -16.95 -2.94
CA HIS A 122 -9.26 -16.01 -3.10
C HIS A 122 -9.69 -15.95 -4.58
N PRO A 123 -10.93 -16.36 -4.92
CA PRO A 123 -11.52 -16.03 -6.22
C PRO A 123 -11.63 -14.51 -6.41
N GLU A 124 -11.43 -14.02 -7.63
CA GLU A 124 -11.47 -12.58 -7.95
C GLU A 124 -12.86 -11.98 -7.67
N TYR A 125 -13.89 -12.74 -8.00
CA TYR A 125 -15.28 -12.41 -7.71
C TYR A 125 -16.12 -13.68 -7.54
N ASP A 126 -17.36 -13.51 -7.07
CA ASP A 126 -18.30 -14.63 -6.92
C ASP A 126 -18.64 -15.24 -8.29
N GLY A 127 -18.28 -16.51 -8.47
CA GLY A 127 -18.47 -17.23 -9.72
C GLY A 127 -17.24 -17.26 -10.64
N TYR A 128 -16.12 -16.66 -10.24
CA TYR A 128 -14.86 -16.70 -10.99
C TYR A 128 -14.39 -18.15 -11.23
N SER A 129 -14.05 -18.47 -12.48
CA SER A 129 -13.45 -19.76 -12.85
C SER A 129 -11.93 -19.63 -12.98
N PRO A 130 -11.13 -20.44 -12.27
CA PRO A 130 -9.67 -20.43 -12.44
C PRO A 130 -9.26 -20.64 -13.90
N GLY A 131 -8.39 -19.75 -14.40
CA GLY A 131 -7.96 -19.76 -15.80
C GLY A 131 -8.54 -18.62 -16.63
N GLU A 132 -9.56 -17.91 -16.12
CA GLU A 132 -10.06 -16.70 -16.76
C GLU A 132 -8.98 -15.61 -16.81
N PRO A 133 -8.84 -14.90 -17.95
CA PRO A 133 -7.80 -13.89 -18.11
C PRO A 133 -8.10 -12.65 -17.27
N VAL A 134 -7.05 -12.08 -16.68
CA VAL A 134 -7.12 -10.88 -15.85
C VAL A 134 -6.28 -9.76 -16.47
N LYS A 135 -6.80 -8.54 -16.51
CA LYS A 135 -6.12 -7.40 -17.15
C LYS A 135 -4.85 -6.97 -16.40
N GLN A 136 -4.91 -6.96 -15.07
CA GLN A 136 -3.88 -6.39 -14.19
C GLN A 136 -3.92 -7.01 -12.79
N ALA A 137 -3.04 -6.57 -11.89
CA ALA A 137 -3.08 -7.02 -10.50
C ALA A 137 -4.42 -6.66 -9.82
N ASP A 138 -5.17 -7.68 -9.40
CA ASP A 138 -6.42 -7.55 -8.65
C ASP A 138 -6.31 -8.30 -7.29
N VAL A 139 -6.57 -9.61 -7.26
CA VAL A 139 -6.55 -10.40 -6.01
C VAL A 139 -5.21 -10.32 -5.27
N VAL A 140 -4.10 -10.20 -6.01
CA VAL A 140 -2.77 -10.09 -5.40
C VAL A 140 -2.60 -8.82 -4.57
N LEU A 141 -3.46 -7.80 -4.77
CA LEU A 141 -3.53 -6.59 -3.96
C LEU A 141 -4.04 -6.84 -2.54
N LEU A 142 -4.77 -7.95 -2.30
CA LEU A 142 -5.16 -8.38 -0.95
C LEU A 142 -3.94 -8.58 -0.06
N GLY A 143 -2.89 -9.23 -0.55
CA GLY A 143 -1.67 -9.43 0.24
C GLY A 143 -0.83 -8.15 0.37
N PHE A 144 -0.68 -7.38 -0.71
CA PHE A 144 -0.04 -6.06 -0.67
C PHE A 144 -0.63 -5.17 -1.78
N PRO A 145 -1.08 -3.93 -1.48
CA PRO A 145 -0.81 -3.18 -0.24
C PRO A 145 -1.87 -3.34 0.87
N LEU A 146 -2.95 -4.09 0.64
CA LEU A 146 -4.07 -4.14 1.60
C LEU A 146 -3.73 -4.89 2.90
N MET A 147 -2.74 -5.79 2.86
CA MET A 147 -2.33 -6.61 4.01
C MET A 147 -3.48 -7.42 4.63
N HIS A 148 -4.38 -7.93 3.78
CA HIS A 148 -5.46 -8.81 4.20
C HIS A 148 -4.91 -10.04 4.93
N PRO A 149 -5.42 -10.39 6.13
CA PRO A 149 -4.92 -11.53 6.89
C PRO A 149 -5.04 -12.84 6.11
N MET A 150 -3.89 -13.45 5.79
CA MET A 150 -3.83 -14.74 5.11
C MET A 150 -2.57 -15.51 5.51
N SER A 151 -2.61 -16.84 5.33
CA SER A 151 -1.41 -17.67 5.55
C SER A 151 -0.43 -17.54 4.37
N PRO A 152 0.87 -17.81 4.55
CA PRO A 152 1.83 -17.86 3.45
C PRO A 152 1.43 -18.84 2.33
N ALA A 153 0.75 -19.94 2.68
CA ALA A 153 0.24 -20.90 1.70
C ALA A 153 -0.88 -20.30 0.83
N VAL A 154 -1.81 -19.55 1.43
CA VAL A 154 -2.86 -18.84 0.70
C VAL A 154 -2.26 -17.73 -0.16
N ARG A 155 -1.32 -16.95 0.39
CA ARG A 155 -0.58 -15.91 -0.34
C ARG A 155 0.11 -16.48 -1.58
N ARG A 156 0.76 -17.64 -1.44
CA ARG A 156 1.37 -18.36 -2.56
C ARG A 156 0.32 -18.77 -3.59
N ASN A 157 -0.76 -19.40 -3.16
CA ASN A 157 -1.80 -19.87 -4.07
C ASN A 157 -2.44 -18.74 -4.86
N ASP A 158 -2.71 -17.58 -4.24
CA ASP A 158 -3.21 -16.40 -4.95
C ASP A 158 -2.23 -15.98 -6.05
N LEU A 159 -0.93 -15.89 -5.75
CA LEU A 159 0.08 -15.53 -6.75
C LEU A 159 0.17 -16.58 -7.87
N GLU A 160 0.16 -17.88 -7.56
CA GLU A 160 0.27 -18.96 -8.57
C GLU A 160 -0.97 -19.07 -9.45
N VAL A 161 -2.15 -18.75 -8.92
CA VAL A 161 -3.40 -18.76 -9.69
C VAL A 161 -3.46 -17.59 -10.67
N TYR A 162 -3.08 -16.38 -10.23
CA TYR A 162 -3.27 -15.18 -11.04
C TYR A 162 -2.07 -14.80 -11.92
N GLU A 163 -0.83 -15.13 -11.55
CA GLU A 163 0.35 -14.78 -12.35
C GLU A 163 0.28 -15.28 -13.82
N PRO A 164 -0.10 -16.54 -14.12
CA PRO A 164 -0.11 -17.04 -15.49
C PRO A 164 -1.30 -16.56 -16.35
N VAL A 165 -2.37 -16.06 -15.73
CA VAL A 165 -3.58 -15.58 -16.42
C VAL A 165 -3.65 -14.06 -16.53
N THR A 166 -2.70 -13.35 -15.92
CA THR A 166 -2.62 -11.88 -16.01
C THR A 166 -2.00 -11.47 -17.34
N GLU A 167 -2.61 -10.50 -18.04
CA GLU A 167 -2.18 -10.01 -19.35
C GLU A 167 -0.68 -9.65 -19.37
N PRO A 168 0.14 -10.39 -20.16
CA PRO A 168 1.59 -10.19 -20.24
C PRO A 168 2.03 -8.75 -20.52
N HIS A 169 1.29 -8.06 -21.39
CA HIS A 169 1.58 -6.68 -21.82
C HIS A 169 0.69 -5.65 -21.11
N GLY A 170 0.07 -6.04 -19.99
CA GLY A 170 -0.82 -5.20 -19.20
C GLY A 170 -0.09 -4.02 -18.55
N PRO A 171 -0.82 -3.15 -17.83
CA PRO A 171 -0.28 -1.89 -17.32
C PRO A 171 0.97 -2.08 -16.44
N ALA A 172 1.94 -1.19 -16.58
CA ALA A 172 3.29 -1.25 -15.98
C ALA A 172 3.35 -1.39 -14.44
N MET A 173 2.25 -1.21 -13.72
CA MET A 173 2.18 -1.39 -12.27
C MET A 173 2.00 -2.86 -11.83
N THR A 174 1.48 -3.71 -12.72
CA THR A 174 1.03 -5.08 -12.43
C THR A 174 2.15 -5.96 -11.88
N TRP A 175 3.24 -6.10 -12.64
CA TRP A 175 4.33 -7.00 -12.30
C TRP A 175 5.08 -6.61 -11.02
N SER A 176 5.04 -5.32 -10.68
CA SER A 176 5.59 -4.83 -9.41
C SER A 176 4.85 -5.40 -8.19
N MET A 177 3.52 -5.52 -8.26
CA MET A 177 2.71 -6.04 -7.14
C MET A 177 2.92 -7.55 -6.94
N PHE A 178 3.03 -8.31 -8.05
CA PHE A 178 3.43 -9.72 -7.98
C PHE A 178 4.84 -9.89 -7.43
N ALA A 179 5.80 -9.05 -7.86
CA ALA A 179 7.17 -9.09 -7.36
C ALA A 179 7.23 -8.89 -5.84
N VAL A 180 6.47 -7.91 -5.30
CA VAL A 180 6.35 -7.72 -3.84
C VAL A 180 5.82 -8.99 -3.16
N GLY A 181 4.78 -9.61 -3.74
CA GLY A 181 4.22 -10.86 -3.20
C GLY A 181 5.21 -12.02 -3.17
N TRP A 182 6.02 -12.20 -4.22
CA TRP A 182 7.04 -13.23 -4.26
C TRP A 182 8.21 -12.94 -3.31
N LEU A 183 8.62 -11.68 -3.16
CA LEU A 183 9.65 -11.27 -2.20
C LEU A 183 9.20 -11.53 -0.75
N GLU A 184 7.93 -11.30 -0.44
CA GLU A 184 7.34 -11.63 0.87
C GLU A 184 7.42 -13.13 1.18
N LEU A 185 7.33 -13.98 0.16
CA LEU A 185 7.50 -15.44 0.27
C LEU A 185 8.96 -15.91 0.12
N LYS A 186 9.91 -14.98 0.04
CA LYS A 186 11.35 -15.23 -0.17
C LYS A 186 11.69 -15.94 -1.49
N GLU A 187 10.80 -15.86 -2.48
CA GLU A 187 10.98 -16.37 -3.85
C GLU A 187 11.65 -15.32 -4.73
N VAL A 188 12.89 -14.98 -4.37
CA VAL A 188 13.64 -13.84 -4.93
C VAL A 188 13.84 -13.97 -6.44
N GLN A 189 14.13 -15.16 -6.95
CA GLN A 189 14.36 -15.37 -8.38
C GLN A 189 13.09 -15.18 -9.21
N ARG A 190 11.93 -15.61 -8.71
CA ARG A 190 10.62 -15.36 -9.37
C ARG A 190 10.32 -13.86 -9.40
N ALA A 191 10.50 -13.18 -8.26
CA ALA A 191 10.31 -11.74 -8.19
C ALA A 191 11.22 -10.98 -9.16
N GLN A 192 12.48 -11.36 -9.27
CA GLN A 192 13.44 -10.74 -10.18
C GLN A 192 13.01 -10.88 -11.65
N ALA A 193 12.49 -12.05 -12.04
CA ALA A 193 11.96 -12.26 -13.38
C ALA A 193 10.79 -11.30 -13.70
N LEU A 194 9.93 -11.02 -12.72
CA LEU A 194 8.82 -10.09 -12.87
C LEU A 194 9.27 -8.62 -12.88
N LEU A 195 10.24 -8.25 -12.04
CA LEU A 195 10.83 -6.90 -12.07
C LEU A 195 11.56 -6.63 -13.39
N ASN A 196 12.16 -7.65 -13.99
CA ASN A 196 12.76 -7.53 -15.32
C ASN A 196 11.71 -7.19 -16.40
N LYS A 197 10.46 -7.66 -16.25
CA LYS A 197 9.35 -7.26 -17.13
C LYS A 197 9.05 -5.76 -16.99
N CYS A 198 9.15 -5.18 -15.80
CA CYS A 198 8.90 -3.75 -15.60
C CYS A 198 9.83 -2.86 -16.45
N PHE A 199 11.08 -3.28 -16.69
CA PHE A 199 12.00 -2.51 -17.54
C PHE A 199 11.59 -2.48 -19.02
N SER A 200 10.73 -3.40 -19.48
CA SER A 200 10.20 -3.36 -20.86
C SER A 200 9.27 -2.17 -21.12
N HIS A 201 8.77 -1.52 -20.05
CA HIS A 201 7.96 -0.31 -20.13
C HIS A 201 8.82 0.97 -20.24
N ILE A 202 10.14 0.86 -20.33
CA ILE A 202 11.05 2.01 -20.44
C ILE A 202 11.42 2.24 -21.90
N THR A 203 11.06 3.41 -22.42
CA THR A 203 11.34 3.81 -23.80
C THR A 203 12.52 4.78 -23.89
N GLU A 204 13.43 4.49 -24.81
CA GLU A 204 14.58 5.33 -25.17
C GLU A 204 14.16 6.58 -25.96
N PRO A 205 14.99 7.65 -26.02
CA PRO A 205 16.32 7.79 -25.39
C PRO A 205 16.26 8.37 -23.97
N PHE A 206 15.07 8.78 -23.51
CA PHE A 206 14.92 9.53 -22.26
C PHE A 206 14.49 8.66 -21.08
N LYS A 207 14.42 7.34 -21.28
CA LYS A 207 14.00 6.37 -20.26
C LYS A 207 12.61 6.69 -19.68
N ILE A 208 11.70 7.13 -20.55
CA ILE A 208 10.32 7.44 -20.18
C ILE A 208 9.56 6.13 -19.96
N TRP A 209 8.77 6.08 -18.90
CA TRP A 209 7.87 4.95 -18.68
C TRP A 209 6.58 5.12 -19.48
N VAL A 210 6.17 4.06 -20.18
CA VAL A 210 4.90 3.95 -20.89
C VAL A 210 3.98 2.95 -20.20
N GLU A 211 2.68 3.10 -20.37
CA GLU A 211 1.68 2.24 -19.75
C GLU A 211 1.83 0.78 -20.19
N ASN A 212 1.88 0.55 -21.50
CA ASN A 212 2.00 -0.80 -22.08
C ASN A 212 3.41 -1.01 -22.64
N SER A 213 3.92 -2.24 -22.56
CA SER A 213 5.29 -2.57 -22.98
C SER A 213 5.52 -2.48 -24.49
N ASP A 214 4.45 -2.41 -25.30
CA ASP A 214 4.52 -2.20 -26.74
C ASP A 214 4.70 -0.72 -27.15
N GLY A 215 4.77 0.19 -26.17
CA GLY A 215 4.88 1.63 -26.40
C GLY A 215 3.55 2.37 -26.51
N SER A 216 2.41 1.67 -26.43
CA SER A 216 1.09 2.26 -26.46
C SER A 216 0.61 2.73 -25.07
N GLY A 217 -0.54 3.40 -25.06
CA GLY A 217 -1.16 3.92 -23.84
C GLY A 217 -0.55 5.24 -23.38
N ALA A 218 -0.67 5.53 -22.08
CA ALA A 218 -0.18 6.77 -21.51
C ALA A 218 1.37 6.84 -21.53
N VAL A 219 1.90 7.96 -22.02
CA VAL A 219 3.32 8.32 -21.89
C VAL A 219 3.56 9.03 -20.56
N ASN A 220 4.78 8.93 -20.01
CA ASN A 220 5.09 9.40 -18.65
C ASN A 220 4.18 8.76 -17.60
N PHE A 221 4.06 7.44 -17.68
CA PHE A 221 3.15 6.66 -16.85
C PHE A 221 3.65 6.58 -15.39
N LEU A 222 3.27 7.58 -14.59
CA LEU A 222 3.70 7.75 -13.21
C LEU A 222 3.33 6.55 -12.33
N THR A 223 2.19 5.89 -12.60
CA THR A 223 1.74 4.72 -11.85
C THR A 223 2.69 3.54 -12.01
N GLY A 224 3.24 3.33 -13.21
CA GLY A 224 4.28 2.33 -13.45
C GLY A 224 5.56 2.62 -12.66
N MET A 225 6.04 3.87 -12.70
CA MET A 225 7.22 4.32 -11.95
C MET A 225 7.01 4.14 -10.43
N GLY A 226 5.82 4.51 -9.92
CA GLY A 226 5.44 4.35 -8.53
C GLY A 226 5.35 2.89 -8.11
N GLY A 227 4.77 2.03 -8.94
CA GLY A 227 4.72 0.58 -8.71
C GLY A 227 6.11 -0.02 -8.61
N PHE A 228 7.02 0.34 -9.52
CA PHE A 228 8.40 -0.13 -9.49
C PHE A 228 9.13 0.32 -8.22
N LEU A 229 9.02 1.60 -7.85
CA LEU A 229 9.60 2.11 -6.61
C LEU A 229 9.02 1.38 -5.39
N GLN A 230 7.74 1.05 -5.40
CA GLN A 230 7.13 0.25 -4.34
C GLN A 230 7.71 -1.16 -4.27
N ALA A 231 8.02 -1.81 -5.39
CA ALA A 231 8.65 -3.11 -5.36
C ALA A 231 10.07 -3.08 -4.78
N ILE A 232 10.84 -2.01 -5.04
CA ILE A 232 12.13 -1.81 -4.38
C ILE A 232 11.95 -1.52 -2.89
N LEU A 233 11.09 -0.57 -2.53
CA LEU A 233 10.92 -0.15 -1.14
C LEU A 233 10.24 -1.23 -0.30
N PHE A 234 9.03 -1.66 -0.66
CA PHE A 234 8.23 -2.60 0.12
C PHE A 234 8.56 -4.06 -0.18
N GLY A 235 9.09 -4.38 -1.36
CA GLY A 235 9.53 -5.73 -1.70
C GLY A 235 10.90 -6.04 -1.08
N TYR A 236 11.97 -5.38 -1.54
CA TYR A 236 13.33 -5.73 -1.13
C TYR A 236 13.60 -5.54 0.36
N THR A 237 13.05 -4.51 0.98
CA THR A 237 13.24 -4.28 2.41
C THR A 237 12.22 -5.04 3.28
N GLY A 238 11.15 -5.56 2.69
CA GLY A 238 9.99 -6.09 3.41
C GLY A 238 9.27 -5.05 4.28
N PHE A 239 9.50 -3.74 4.02
CA PHE A 239 8.93 -2.65 4.80
C PHE A 239 7.40 -2.76 4.88
N ARG A 240 6.82 -2.69 6.07
CA ARG A 240 5.38 -2.63 6.27
C ARG A 240 5.04 -1.59 7.33
N ILE A 241 4.03 -0.77 7.03
CA ILE A 241 3.47 0.19 7.97
C ILE A 241 2.37 -0.54 8.75
N THR A 242 2.49 -0.58 10.07
CA THR A 242 1.43 -1.08 10.95
C THR A 242 0.95 0.05 11.85
N ARG A 243 -0.13 -0.19 12.59
CA ARG A 243 -0.70 0.78 13.52
C ARG A 243 0.29 1.28 14.58
N SER A 244 1.28 0.47 14.95
CA SER A 244 2.18 0.75 16.08
C SER A 244 3.67 0.74 15.74
N SER A 245 4.05 0.23 14.57
CA SER A 245 5.47 0.09 14.19
C SER A 245 5.67 0.04 12.69
N LEU A 246 6.91 0.29 12.28
CA LEU A 246 7.43 -0.11 10.97
C LEU A 246 8.08 -1.47 11.09
N ARG A 247 7.66 -2.43 10.26
CA ARG A 247 8.25 -3.77 10.19
C ARG A 247 9.19 -3.88 9.01
N PHE A 248 10.20 -4.73 9.14
CA PHE A 248 11.13 -5.04 8.06
C PHE A 248 11.21 -6.56 7.91
N ASP A 249 11.37 -7.04 6.69
CA ASP A 249 11.61 -8.46 6.45
C ASP A 249 12.32 -8.60 5.10
N PRO A 250 13.59 -8.16 5.02
CA PRO A 250 14.25 -7.96 3.74
C PRO A 250 14.42 -9.26 2.96
N ALA A 251 14.43 -9.12 1.64
CA ALA A 251 14.70 -10.15 0.66
C ALA A 251 15.40 -9.51 -0.53
N LEU A 252 16.74 -9.62 -0.59
CA LEU A 252 17.55 -9.00 -1.64
C LEU A 252 17.86 -10.00 -2.76
N PRO A 253 17.71 -9.59 -4.04
CA PRO A 253 18.32 -10.26 -5.19
C PRO A 253 19.82 -10.54 -5.02
N ASP A 254 20.31 -11.61 -5.65
CA ASP A 254 21.70 -12.09 -5.50
C ASP A 254 22.77 -11.08 -5.96
N ASP A 255 22.41 -10.21 -6.89
CA ASP A 255 23.24 -9.14 -7.45
C ASP A 255 23.21 -7.84 -6.63
N ILE A 256 22.38 -7.75 -5.59
CA ILE A 256 22.35 -6.62 -4.66
C ILE A 256 23.18 -6.96 -3.42
N HIS A 257 24.25 -6.20 -3.21
CA HIS A 257 25.13 -6.33 -2.04
C HIS A 257 24.68 -5.45 -0.86
N GLU A 258 24.17 -4.26 -1.16
CA GLU A 258 23.73 -3.30 -0.16
C GLU A 258 22.58 -2.45 -0.72
N LEU A 259 21.55 -2.24 0.08
CA LEU A 259 20.45 -1.33 -0.21
C LEU A 259 20.38 -0.24 0.87
N ASN A 260 20.46 1.02 0.45
CA ASN A 260 20.35 2.18 1.32
C ASN A 260 19.06 2.95 1.03
N VAL A 261 18.19 3.04 2.03
CA VAL A 261 16.96 3.84 1.98
C VAL A 261 17.12 5.02 2.92
N THR A 262 16.88 6.24 2.43
CA THR A 262 17.08 7.47 3.21
C THR A 262 15.83 8.34 3.17
N GLY A 263 15.69 9.19 4.19
CA GLY A 263 14.64 10.21 4.22
C GLY A 263 13.26 9.69 4.62
N VAL A 264 13.18 8.47 5.15
CA VAL A 264 11.92 7.89 5.64
C VAL A 264 11.47 8.66 6.89
N SER A 265 10.26 9.20 6.84
CA SER A 265 9.67 9.91 7.97
C SER A 265 8.81 8.97 8.82
N TYR A 266 9.05 8.95 10.12
CA TYR A 266 8.24 8.20 11.08
C TYR A 266 8.13 8.94 12.42
N LEU A 267 6.90 9.27 12.81
CA LEU A 267 6.56 10.01 14.02
C LEU A 267 7.43 11.26 14.21
N GLY A 268 7.59 12.04 13.13
CA GLY A 268 8.44 13.25 13.11
C GLY A 268 9.94 13.01 12.96
N ASN A 269 10.46 11.80 13.20
CA ASN A 269 11.86 11.47 12.99
C ASN A 269 12.16 11.20 11.50
N LYS A 270 13.41 11.44 11.08
CA LYS A 270 13.96 10.97 9.80
C LYS A 270 14.88 9.79 10.01
N LEU A 271 14.66 8.76 9.22
CA LEU A 271 15.35 7.48 9.31
C LEU A 271 16.15 7.20 8.03
N ARG A 272 17.29 6.55 8.22
CA ARG A 272 18.05 5.85 7.19
C ARG A 272 18.10 4.37 7.56
N PHE A 273 17.94 3.51 6.55
CA PHE A 273 18.12 2.07 6.67
C PHE A 273 19.17 1.61 5.68
N SER A 274 20.06 0.73 6.14
CA SER A 274 21.09 0.08 5.32
C SER A 274 20.90 -1.43 5.46
N ILE A 275 20.79 -2.15 4.35
CA ILE A 275 20.49 -3.58 4.35
C ILE A 275 21.55 -4.31 3.53
N THR A 276 22.22 -5.28 4.14
CA THR A 276 23.10 -6.25 3.46
C THR A 276 22.51 -7.66 3.60
N ARG A 277 23.24 -8.68 3.12
CA ARG A 277 22.86 -10.10 3.31
C ARG A 277 23.01 -10.58 4.74
N GLU A 278 23.77 -9.88 5.56
CA GLU A 278 24.16 -10.30 6.91
C GLU A 278 23.47 -9.46 7.98
N ALA A 279 23.19 -8.18 7.70
CA ALA A 279 22.73 -7.24 8.70
C ALA A 279 21.80 -6.16 8.14
N MET A 280 21.04 -5.56 9.05
CA MET A 280 20.31 -4.32 8.82
C MET A 280 20.80 -3.26 9.82
N GLY A 281 21.02 -2.05 9.34
CA GLY A 281 21.28 -0.87 10.15
C GLY A 281 20.08 0.07 10.12
N ILE A 282 19.73 0.63 11.27
CA ILE A 282 18.74 1.72 11.38
C ILE A 282 19.43 2.91 12.05
N GLU A 283 19.35 4.07 11.40
CA GLU A 283 19.89 5.33 11.90
C GLU A 283 18.76 6.37 11.99
N VAL A 284 18.65 7.05 13.14
CA VAL A 284 17.85 8.29 13.24
C VAL A 284 18.75 9.44 12.80
N THR A 285 18.51 9.96 11.60
CA THR A 285 19.32 11.04 11.03
C THR A 285 18.86 12.42 11.52
N GLU A 286 17.56 12.57 11.78
CA GLU A 286 16.96 13.80 12.26
C GLU A 286 15.84 13.50 13.26
N SER A 287 15.71 14.33 14.28
CA SER A 287 14.62 14.28 15.26
C SER A 287 14.31 15.72 15.67
N PRO A 288 13.05 16.19 15.50
CA PRO A 288 12.66 17.53 15.90
C PRO A 288 12.68 17.67 17.42
N TRP A 289 13.00 18.87 17.87
CA TRP A 289 13.08 19.27 19.28
C TRP A 289 11.86 20.05 19.78
N ASP A 290 11.08 20.66 18.88
CA ASP A 290 9.91 21.48 19.23
C ASP A 290 8.80 21.35 18.16
N PRO A 291 7.69 20.64 18.45
CA PRO A 291 7.57 19.71 19.58
C PRO A 291 8.57 18.55 19.42
N PRO A 292 9.08 17.97 20.53
CA PRO A 292 10.00 16.85 20.44
C PRO A 292 9.30 15.63 19.84
N ALA A 293 9.96 14.96 18.89
CA ALA A 293 9.45 13.68 18.39
C ALA A 293 9.53 12.61 19.49
N PRO A 294 8.61 11.63 19.50
CA PRO A 294 8.68 10.51 20.41
C PRO A 294 9.99 9.71 20.20
N PRO A 295 10.57 9.17 21.29
CA PRO A 295 11.71 8.28 21.19
C PRO A 295 11.32 7.01 20.42
N LEU A 296 12.27 6.50 19.64
CA LEU A 296 12.10 5.28 18.87
C LEU A 296 12.96 4.16 19.45
N GLU A 297 12.53 2.92 19.24
CA GLU A 297 13.28 1.72 19.55
C GLU A 297 13.19 0.72 18.40
N ALA A 298 14.26 -0.05 18.21
CA ALA A 298 14.27 -1.21 17.34
C ALA A 298 13.99 -2.46 18.18
N VAL A 299 13.13 -3.35 17.69
CA VAL A 299 12.76 -4.60 18.37
C VAL A 299 13.18 -5.78 17.51
N LEU A 300 14.06 -6.64 18.03
CA LEU A 300 14.49 -7.83 17.32
C LEU A 300 13.44 -8.95 17.44
N ALA A 301 12.88 -9.42 16.32
CA ALA A 301 11.77 -10.37 16.29
C ALA A 301 12.07 -11.70 17.00
N GLY A 302 13.27 -12.25 16.80
CA GLY A 302 13.64 -13.56 17.33
C GLY A 302 13.95 -13.57 18.82
N SER A 303 14.48 -12.46 19.36
CA SER A 303 14.90 -12.36 20.77
C SER A 303 13.99 -11.48 21.62
N GLY A 304 13.15 -10.64 21.01
CA GLY A 304 12.39 -9.59 21.67
C GLY A 304 13.25 -8.45 22.23
N GLN A 305 14.56 -8.44 21.93
CA GLN A 305 15.48 -7.43 22.44
C GLN A 305 15.09 -6.05 21.91
N ARG A 306 15.04 -5.07 22.81
CA ARG A 306 14.73 -3.68 22.50
C ARG A 306 15.98 -2.84 22.56
N LEU A 307 16.20 -2.05 21.52
CA LEU A 307 17.38 -1.20 21.38
C LEU A 307 16.91 0.23 21.12
N PRO A 308 17.20 1.18 22.03
CA PRO A 308 16.81 2.57 21.81
C PRO A 308 17.54 3.13 20.59
N LEU A 309 16.81 3.86 19.76
CA LEU A 309 17.36 4.54 18.59
C LEU A 309 17.62 6.00 18.96
N HIS A 310 18.90 6.36 19.03
CA HIS A 310 19.33 7.73 19.26
C HIS A 310 19.82 8.36 17.96
N LYS A 311 19.72 9.69 17.87
CA LYS A 311 20.23 10.43 16.72
C LYS A 311 21.72 10.12 16.51
N GLY A 312 22.08 9.68 15.30
CA GLY A 312 23.45 9.32 14.91
C GLY A 312 23.98 7.99 15.48
N ALA A 313 23.17 7.21 16.20
CA ALA A 313 23.53 5.86 16.61
C ALA A 313 23.10 4.85 15.54
N VAL A 314 24.03 3.97 15.14
CA VAL A 314 23.76 2.85 14.21
C VAL A 314 24.06 1.54 14.92
N PRO A 315 23.12 1.00 15.73
CA PRO A 315 23.31 -0.34 16.27
C PRO A 315 23.35 -1.34 15.09
N PRO A 316 24.34 -2.24 14.99
CA PRO A 316 24.28 -3.34 14.04
C PRO A 316 23.16 -4.29 14.49
N LEU A 317 22.08 -4.36 13.71
CA LEU A 317 20.96 -5.26 13.99
C LEU A 317 21.12 -6.48 13.10
N GLY A 318 21.20 -7.67 13.70
CA GLY A 318 21.06 -8.91 12.94
C GLY A 318 19.69 -8.93 12.24
N LEU A 319 19.54 -9.69 11.15
CA LEU A 319 18.41 -9.70 10.21
C LEU A 319 17.01 -10.04 10.76
N LEU A 320 16.79 -10.00 12.07
CA LEU A 320 15.52 -10.32 12.71
C LEU A 320 14.93 -9.04 13.32
N LEU A 321 14.38 -8.12 12.53
CA LEU A 321 13.63 -6.95 13.01
C LEU A 321 12.21 -7.01 12.49
N GLN A 322 11.21 -7.32 13.32
CA GLN A 322 9.79 -7.19 12.97
C GLN A 322 9.18 -6.03 13.72
#